data_AF-A0A5N9FMF9-F1
#
_entry.id   AF-A0A5N9FMF9-F1
#
_cell.length_a   1.000
_cell.length_b   1.000
_cell.length_c   1.000
_cell.angle_alpha   90.00
_cell.angle_beta   90.00
_cell.angle_gamma   90.00
#
_symmetry.space_group_name_H-M   'P 1'
#
loop_
_entity.id
_entity.type
_entity.pdbx_description
1 polymer ?
#
loop_
_entity_poly.entity_id
_entity_poly.type
_entity_poly.pdbx_seq_one_letter_code
_entity_poly.pdbx_strand_id
1 'polypeptide(L)'
;MLNYSSVKASLEDLVIFRDERLPVRRIPLREKPLRRYFLPYRGLLGLLLIAIAWPLSQQITQNVFFPLWLGFILVVDGFVLRRTATSLLVRSPKIMAVMFILPYWWLFEGINQITQNWVYVGTKTDEGLISYFEATLSYSTVIPVVFEVSELVGSFGFIERFARLRAFVLSKRQMIFTSIFGVVSLAAMLIWPTYLFPLTWLSLFFIFDPINSLTGRPSIISQMRKGDYRIAVAFALGALVCGFFWEMWNRDASVAWEYNIGYLDFARIFEMPLLGYGGYLPFGLETYAVFHFVAGVLGWSSEAKISLRGEPRVSSA
;
A
#
# COMPACT_ATOMS: atom_id res chain seq x y z
N MET A 1 3.48 -0.53 -51.44
CA MET A 1 2.16 -1.17 -51.70
C MET A 1 2.06 -2.40 -50.81
N LEU A 2 1.44 -2.28 -49.63
CA LEU A 2 1.25 -3.38 -48.69
C LEU A 2 -0.16 -3.93 -48.88
N ASN A 3 -0.23 -5.11 -49.46
CA ASN A 3 -1.42 -5.95 -49.52
C ASN A 3 -1.20 -7.12 -48.54
N TYR A 4 -2.28 -7.76 -48.08
CA TYR A 4 -2.35 -8.95 -47.20
C TYR A 4 -2.60 -8.73 -45.69
N SER A 5 -3.84 -8.34 -45.36
CA SER A 5 -4.52 -8.86 -44.17
C SER A 5 -5.71 -9.71 -44.63
N SER A 6 -5.50 -11.03 -44.74
CA SER A 6 -6.59 -11.97 -45.04
C SER A 6 -7.36 -12.29 -43.76
N VAL A 7 -8.43 -11.55 -43.51
CA VAL A 7 -9.42 -11.89 -42.47
C VAL A 7 -10.33 -12.98 -43.02
N LYS A 8 -10.15 -14.22 -42.56
CA LYS A 8 -11.07 -15.33 -42.87
C LYS A 8 -11.80 -15.70 -41.59
N ALA A 9 -13.08 -15.36 -41.50
CA ALA A 9 -13.96 -15.86 -40.45
C ALA A 9 -14.16 -17.35 -40.69
N SER A 10 -13.57 -18.18 -39.83
CA SER A 10 -13.87 -19.62 -39.78
C SER A 10 -15.17 -19.82 -39.02
N LEU A 11 -15.94 -20.84 -39.37
CA LEU A 11 -17.23 -21.24 -38.76
C LEU A 11 -17.11 -21.71 -37.29
N GLU A 12 -16.05 -21.30 -36.58
CA GLU A 12 -15.74 -21.62 -35.19
C GLU A 12 -15.18 -20.35 -34.52
N ASP A 13 -16.03 -19.37 -34.19
CA ASP A 13 -15.90 -18.23 -33.22
C ASP A 13 -14.50 -17.71 -32.77
N LEU A 14 -13.48 -17.80 -33.61
CA LEU A 14 -12.09 -17.52 -33.28
C LEU A 14 -11.47 -16.63 -34.35
N VAL A 15 -10.94 -15.47 -33.95
CA VAL A 15 -10.03 -14.70 -34.79
C VAL A 15 -8.62 -15.27 -34.62
N ILE A 16 -8.06 -15.72 -35.73
CA ILE A 16 -6.68 -16.20 -35.79
C ILE A 16 -5.80 -15.04 -36.26
N PHE A 17 -5.01 -14.48 -35.35
CA PHE A 17 -3.93 -13.56 -35.72
C PHE A 17 -2.71 -14.38 -36.11
N ARG A 18 -2.34 -14.35 -37.40
CA ARG A 18 -1.06 -14.87 -37.87
C ARG A 18 -0.10 -13.69 -38.05
N ASP A 19 0.85 -13.60 -37.13
CA ASP A 19 2.07 -12.81 -37.28
C ASP A 19 3.21 -13.82 -37.31
N GLU A 20 4.03 -13.83 -38.37
CA GLU A 20 5.11 -14.81 -38.55
C GLU A 20 6.19 -14.74 -37.46
N ARG A 21 6.17 -13.69 -36.61
CA ARG A 21 7.13 -13.48 -35.53
C ARG A 21 6.62 -13.89 -34.14
N LEU A 22 5.35 -14.30 -34.01
CA LEU A 22 4.73 -14.62 -32.72
C LEU A 22 3.93 -15.95 -32.79
N PRO A 23 3.88 -16.73 -31.71
CA PRO A 23 3.06 -17.94 -31.67
C PRO A 23 1.57 -17.60 -31.85
N VAL A 24 0.87 -18.40 -32.65
CA VAL A 24 -0.55 -18.21 -33.00
C VAL A 24 -1.41 -18.20 -31.73
N ARG A 25 -1.91 -17.02 -31.34
CA ARG A 25 -2.89 -16.88 -30.26
C ARG A 25 -4.30 -17.00 -30.81
N ARG A 26 -5.07 -17.94 -30.27
CA ARG A 26 -6.52 -18.08 -30.50
C ARG A 26 -7.25 -17.28 -29.43
N ILE A 27 -7.93 -16.20 -29.82
CA ILE A 27 -8.73 -15.39 -28.90
C ILE A 27 -10.20 -15.60 -29.25
N PRO A 28 -11.04 -16.10 -28.33
CA PRO A 28 -12.48 -16.22 -28.57
C PRO A 28 -13.09 -14.84 -28.82
N LEU A 29 -13.81 -14.71 -29.94
CA LEU A 29 -14.60 -13.52 -30.24
C LEU A 29 -15.74 -13.45 -29.24
N ARG A 30 -15.63 -12.55 -28.27
CA ARG A 30 -16.74 -12.29 -27.35
C ARG A 30 -17.70 -11.32 -28.03
N GLU A 31 -18.82 -11.83 -28.53
CA GLU A 31 -19.86 -11.04 -29.23
C GLU A 31 -20.48 -9.93 -28.38
N LYS A 32 -20.46 -10.08 -27.05
CA LYS A 32 -21.00 -9.08 -26.12
C LYS A 32 -19.87 -8.32 -25.45
N PRO A 33 -19.80 -6.97 -25.57
CA PRO A 33 -18.93 -6.20 -24.70
C PRO A 33 -19.28 -6.55 -23.26
N LEU A 34 -18.27 -6.86 -22.43
CA LEU A 34 -18.48 -7.06 -21.00
C LEU A 34 -19.32 -5.89 -20.50
N ARG A 35 -20.50 -6.17 -19.92
CA ARG A 35 -21.26 -5.16 -19.18
C ARG A 35 -20.25 -4.53 -18.23
N ARG A 36 -19.90 -3.26 -18.47
CA ARG A 36 -19.09 -2.48 -17.54
C ARG A 36 -19.95 -2.31 -16.29
N TYR A 37 -19.94 -3.31 -15.40
CA TYR A 37 -20.46 -3.12 -14.06
C TYR A 37 -19.77 -1.89 -13.47
N PHE A 38 -20.54 -1.06 -12.76
CA PHE A 38 -20.00 0.15 -12.13
C PHE A 38 -18.83 -0.20 -11.19
N LEU A 39 -18.92 -1.34 -10.52
CA LEU A 39 -17.87 -1.94 -9.70
C LEU A 39 -17.88 -3.48 -9.86
N PRO A 40 -16.74 -4.18 -9.87
CA PRO A 40 -16.71 -5.64 -9.76
C PRO A 40 -17.43 -6.14 -8.49
N TYR A 41 -17.92 -7.39 -8.48
CA TYR A 41 -18.66 -7.95 -7.34
C TYR A 41 -17.92 -7.81 -6.00
N ARG A 42 -16.58 -7.90 -6.03
CA ARG A 42 -15.70 -7.72 -4.87
C ARG A 42 -15.82 -6.33 -4.27
N GLY A 43 -15.83 -5.30 -5.11
CA GLY A 43 -16.02 -3.94 -4.64
C GLY A 43 -17.42 -3.72 -4.05
N LEU A 44 -18.46 -4.36 -4.59
CA LEU A 44 -19.81 -4.29 -4.01
C LEU A 44 -19.87 -4.94 -2.62
N LEU A 45 -19.21 -6.09 -2.46
CA LEU A 45 -19.01 -6.71 -1.15
C LEU A 45 -18.25 -5.78 -0.20
N GLY A 46 -17.23 -5.08 -0.71
CA GLY A 46 -16.48 -4.10 0.06
C GLY A 46 -17.33 -2.92 0.54
N LEU A 47 -18.21 -2.38 -0.32
CA LEU A 47 -19.17 -1.34 0.06
C LEU A 47 -20.15 -1.83 1.12
N LEU A 48 -20.63 -3.08 1.01
CA LEU A 48 -21.50 -3.68 2.02
C LEU A 48 -20.78 -3.80 3.38
N LEU A 49 -19.52 -4.23 3.39
CA LEU A 49 -18.71 -4.30 4.61
C LEU A 49 -18.54 -2.92 5.25
N ILE A 50 -18.22 -1.88 4.47
CA ILE A 50 -18.11 -0.50 4.98
C ILE A 50 -19.45 -0.02 5.55
N ALA A 51 -20.55 -0.25 4.81
CA ALA A 51 -21.88 0.19 5.20
C ALA A 51 -22.37 -0.44 6.52
N ILE A 52 -21.85 -1.62 6.87
CA ILE A 52 -22.16 -2.30 8.14
C ILE A 52 -21.14 -1.92 9.22
N ALA A 53 -19.84 -2.02 8.92
CA ALA A 53 -18.78 -1.87 9.92
C ALA A 53 -18.62 -0.42 10.40
N TRP A 54 -18.83 0.58 9.53
CA TRP A 54 -18.66 1.98 9.93
C TRP A 54 -19.74 2.45 10.92
N PRO A 55 -21.05 2.22 10.73
CA PRO A 55 -22.03 2.54 11.77
C PRO A 55 -21.80 1.74 13.05
N LEU A 56 -21.36 0.48 12.95
CA LEU A 56 -21.05 -0.34 14.11
C LEU A 56 -19.87 0.21 14.91
N SER A 57 -18.83 0.73 14.25
CA SER A 57 -17.66 1.30 14.94
C SER A 57 -18.00 2.48 15.84
N GLN A 58 -19.14 3.13 15.61
CA GLN A 58 -19.64 4.27 16.41
C GLN A 58 -20.51 3.82 17.59
N GLN A 59 -21.03 2.59 17.58
CA GLN A 59 -22.03 2.11 18.54
C GLN A 59 -21.49 1.10 19.55
N ILE A 60 -20.44 0.37 19.19
CA ILE A 60 -19.91 -0.73 20.00
C ILE A 60 -18.47 -0.48 20.42
N THR A 61 -18.11 -0.90 21.63
CA THR A 61 -16.76 -0.73 22.19
C THR A 61 -15.75 -1.79 21.71
N GLN A 62 -16.10 -2.57 20.67
CA GLN A 62 -15.22 -3.58 20.08
C GLN A 62 -14.52 -2.99 18.86
N ASN A 63 -13.28 -3.40 18.63
CA ASN A 63 -12.54 -2.89 17.49
C ASN A 63 -12.99 -3.59 16.20
N VAL A 64 -13.81 -2.88 15.42
CA VAL A 64 -14.33 -3.32 14.12
C VAL A 64 -13.62 -2.67 12.93
N PHE A 65 -12.40 -2.14 13.13
CA PHE A 65 -11.63 -1.56 12.03
C PHE A 65 -11.19 -2.63 11.01
N PHE A 66 -10.99 -3.89 11.41
CA PHE A 66 -10.66 -4.96 10.47
C PHE A 66 -11.68 -5.13 9.32
N PRO A 67 -12.98 -5.43 9.58
CA PRO A 67 -13.96 -5.57 8.50
C PRO A 67 -14.17 -4.26 7.72
N LEU A 68 -14.01 -3.10 8.36
CA LEU A 68 -14.09 -1.79 7.71
C LEU A 68 -12.97 -1.60 6.67
N TRP A 69 -11.71 -1.81 7.07
CA TRP A 69 -10.55 -1.73 6.18
C TRP A 69 -10.53 -2.82 5.13
N LEU A 70 -10.96 -4.04 5.47
CA LEU A 70 -11.13 -5.11 4.48
C LEU A 70 -12.15 -4.69 3.40
N GLY A 71 -13.25 -4.06 3.81
CA GLY A 71 -14.23 -3.50 2.87
C GLY A 71 -13.62 -2.46 1.94
N PHE A 72 -12.81 -1.56 2.49
CA PHE A 72 -12.10 -0.54 1.72
C PHE A 72 -11.08 -1.11 0.75
N ILE A 73 -10.27 -2.08 1.18
CA ILE A 73 -9.33 -2.81 0.33
C ILE A 73 -10.06 -3.40 -0.88
N LEU A 74 -11.21 -4.05 -0.68
CA LEU A 74 -11.99 -4.64 -1.77
C LEU A 74 -12.59 -3.61 -2.73
N VAL A 75 -13.01 -2.44 -2.21
CA VAL A 75 -13.49 -1.32 -3.04
C VAL A 75 -12.36 -0.77 -3.91
N VAL A 76 -11.19 -0.54 -3.32
CA VAL A 76 -10.00 -0.04 -4.02
C VAL A 76 -9.53 -1.04 -5.07
N ASP A 77 -9.42 -2.34 -4.73
CA ASP A 77 -9.11 -3.43 -5.66
C ASP A 77 -10.09 -3.42 -6.85
N GLY A 78 -11.38 -3.23 -6.59
CA GLY A 78 -12.40 -3.12 -7.63
C GLY A 78 -12.19 -1.92 -8.56
N PHE A 79 -11.77 -0.77 -8.04
CA PHE A 79 -11.40 0.40 -8.84
C PHE A 79 -10.13 0.18 -9.65
N VAL A 80 -9.09 -0.42 -9.05
CA VAL A 80 -7.85 -0.78 -9.73
C VAL A 80 -8.16 -1.72 -10.89
N LEU A 81 -8.88 -2.82 -10.63
CA LEU A 81 -9.28 -3.80 -11.64
C LEU A 81 -10.06 -3.16 -12.79
N ARG A 82 -10.97 -2.22 -12.49
CA ARG A 82 -11.71 -1.48 -13.52
C ARG A 82 -10.80 -0.59 -14.36
N ARG A 83 -9.77 0.02 -13.77
CA ARG A 83 -8.89 0.98 -14.45
C ARG A 83 -7.76 0.31 -15.23
N THR A 84 -7.16 -0.75 -14.70
CA THR A 84 -5.94 -1.37 -15.25
C THR A 84 -6.20 -2.75 -15.85
N ALA A 85 -7.40 -3.32 -15.68
CA ALA A 85 -7.79 -4.69 -16.05
C ALA A 85 -7.04 -5.79 -15.29
N THR A 86 -6.30 -5.43 -14.23
CA THR A 86 -5.65 -6.34 -13.28
C THR A 86 -5.71 -5.69 -11.90
N SER A 87 -5.47 -6.42 -10.83
CA SER A 87 -5.25 -5.85 -9.50
C SER A 87 -4.32 -6.75 -8.70
N LEU A 88 -3.85 -6.31 -7.53
CA LEU A 88 -2.95 -7.11 -6.69
C LEU A 88 -3.63 -8.42 -6.24
N LEU A 89 -4.91 -8.36 -5.86
CA LEU A 89 -5.67 -9.55 -5.45
C LEU A 89 -5.87 -10.56 -6.59
N VAL A 90 -5.98 -10.09 -7.84
CA VAL A 90 -6.11 -10.98 -9.02
C VAL A 90 -4.75 -11.53 -9.44
N ARG A 91 -3.72 -10.67 -9.46
CA ARG A 91 -2.39 -10.99 -9.97
C ARG A 91 -1.59 -11.87 -9.02
N SER A 92 -1.70 -11.60 -7.71
CA SER A 92 -0.85 -12.20 -6.68
C SER A 92 -1.63 -12.43 -5.37
N PRO A 93 -2.67 -13.28 -5.36
CA PRO A 93 -3.49 -13.52 -4.17
C PRO A 93 -2.69 -14.07 -2.98
N LYS A 94 -1.64 -14.87 -3.24
CA LYS A 94 -0.74 -15.38 -2.20
C LYS A 94 -0.01 -14.25 -1.48
N ILE A 95 0.43 -13.25 -2.21
CA ILE A 95 1.15 -12.10 -1.65
C ILE A 95 0.21 -11.22 -0.85
N MET A 96 -1.00 -11.00 -1.37
CA MET A 96 -2.03 -10.32 -0.62
C MET A 96 -2.27 -11.03 0.73
N ALA A 97 -2.40 -12.36 0.74
CA ALA A 97 -2.55 -13.13 1.97
C ALA A 97 -1.35 -12.97 2.92
N VAL A 98 -0.12 -12.97 2.39
CA VAL A 98 1.10 -12.70 3.18
C VAL A 98 1.08 -11.32 3.82
N MET A 99 0.59 -10.29 3.12
CA MET A 99 0.49 -8.94 3.68
C MET A 99 -0.41 -8.91 4.92
N PHE A 100 -1.51 -9.67 4.94
CA PHE A 100 -2.39 -9.82 6.11
C PHE A 100 -1.75 -10.63 7.27
N ILE A 101 -0.67 -11.38 7.05
CA ILE A 101 -0.01 -12.14 8.11
C ILE A 101 1.06 -11.29 8.82
N LEU A 102 1.37 -10.10 8.29
CA LEU A 102 2.40 -9.21 8.80
C LEU A 102 1.78 -7.94 9.42
N PRO A 103 1.28 -8.00 10.67
CA PRO A 103 0.77 -6.84 11.40
C PRO A 103 1.93 -5.94 11.88
N TYR A 104 2.71 -5.40 10.95
CA TYR A 104 3.94 -4.65 11.26
C TYR A 104 3.68 -3.36 12.05
N TRP A 105 2.43 -2.89 12.13
CA TRP A 105 2.04 -1.79 13.00
C TRP A 105 2.37 -2.04 14.48
N TRP A 106 2.48 -3.30 14.92
CA TRP A 106 2.98 -3.62 16.26
C TRP A 106 4.39 -3.05 16.56
N LEU A 107 5.22 -2.84 15.54
CA LEU A 107 6.49 -2.15 15.70
C LEU A 107 6.30 -0.68 16.13
N PHE A 108 5.31 -0.01 15.52
CA PHE A 108 4.94 1.36 15.85
C PHE A 108 4.30 1.45 17.24
N GLU A 109 3.50 0.46 17.64
CA GLU A 109 3.01 0.35 19.02
C GLU A 109 4.15 0.20 20.03
N GLY A 110 5.18 -0.61 19.72
CA GLY A 110 6.37 -0.72 20.56
C GLY A 110 7.14 0.60 20.68
N ILE A 111 7.27 1.35 19.58
CA ILE A 111 7.84 2.71 19.60
C ILE A 111 6.95 3.67 20.41
N ASN A 112 5.63 3.52 20.28
CA ASN A 112 4.65 4.37 20.96
C ASN A 112 4.66 4.17 22.48
N GLN A 113 4.99 2.98 22.99
CA GLN A 113 5.18 2.77 24.42
C GLN A 113 6.24 3.70 25.03
N ILE A 114 7.24 4.11 24.24
CA ILE A 114 8.29 5.04 24.67
C ILE A 114 7.96 6.49 24.29
N THR A 115 7.46 6.70 23.07
CA THR A 115 7.23 8.05 22.53
C THR A 115 5.93 8.68 23.01
N GLN A 116 4.92 7.87 23.34
CA GLN A 116 3.58 8.30 23.76
C GLN A 116 2.95 9.29 22.77
N ASN A 117 3.17 9.06 21.48
CA ASN A 117 2.69 9.90 20.38
C ASN A 117 1.17 9.83 20.21
N TRP A 118 0.57 8.67 20.49
CA TRP A 118 -0.88 8.49 20.51
C TRP A 118 -1.32 7.64 21.70
N VAL A 119 -2.57 7.83 22.13
CA VAL A 119 -3.19 7.05 23.21
C VAL A 119 -4.55 6.55 22.73
N TYR A 120 -4.87 5.29 23.02
CA TYR A 120 -6.18 4.73 22.72
C TYR A 120 -7.21 5.14 23.78
N VAL A 121 -8.36 5.64 23.34
CA VAL A 121 -9.49 6.06 24.18
C VAL A 121 -10.71 5.20 23.87
N GLY A 122 -11.60 5.04 24.85
CA GLY A 122 -12.83 4.25 24.71
C GLY A 122 -12.64 2.73 24.77
N THR A 123 -11.41 2.25 25.00
CA THR A 123 -11.15 0.85 25.33
C THR A 123 -11.70 0.52 26.72
N LYS A 124 -12.38 -0.64 26.85
CA LYS A 124 -12.74 -1.16 28.17
C LYS A 124 -11.46 -1.62 28.88
N THR A 125 -11.37 -1.32 30.18
CA THR A 125 -10.22 -1.54 31.07
C THR A 125 -9.73 -2.99 31.21
N ASP A 126 -10.41 -3.96 30.58
CA ASP A 126 -9.98 -5.34 30.51
C ASP A 126 -9.18 -5.59 29.22
N GLU A 127 -7.88 -5.25 29.28
CA GLU A 127 -6.85 -5.52 28.27
C GLU A 127 -6.60 -7.04 28.11
N GLY A 128 -7.63 -7.77 27.70
CA GLY A 128 -7.56 -9.22 27.51
C GLY A 128 -7.00 -9.63 26.15
N LEU A 129 -6.88 -10.95 25.96
CA LEU A 129 -6.46 -11.58 24.70
C LEU A 129 -7.36 -11.21 23.51
N ILE A 130 -8.63 -10.91 23.76
CA ILE A 130 -9.60 -10.52 22.71
C ILE A 130 -9.22 -9.18 22.09
N SER A 131 -8.98 -8.15 22.90
CA SER A 131 -8.58 -6.82 22.43
C SER A 131 -7.26 -6.87 21.66
N TYR A 132 -6.30 -7.67 22.12
CA TYR A 132 -5.04 -7.90 21.40
C TYR A 132 -5.25 -8.57 20.04
N PHE A 133 -6.14 -9.55 19.97
CA PHE A 133 -6.49 -10.22 18.72
C PHE A 133 -7.23 -9.29 17.74
N GLU A 134 -8.20 -8.50 18.22
CA GLU A 134 -8.91 -7.50 17.40
C GLU A 134 -7.96 -6.41 16.88
N ALA A 135 -7.04 -5.93 17.71
CA ALA A 135 -5.98 -5.00 17.31
C ALA A 135 -5.07 -5.62 16.26
N THR A 136 -4.61 -6.86 16.47
CA THR A 136 -3.78 -7.60 15.50
C THR A 136 -4.47 -7.77 14.15
N LEU A 137 -5.77 -8.12 14.16
CA LEU A 137 -6.57 -8.16 12.95
C LEU A 137 -6.62 -6.80 12.28
N SER A 138 -6.92 -5.73 13.01
CA SER A 138 -6.97 -4.38 12.42
C SER A 138 -5.62 -3.95 11.83
N TYR A 139 -4.52 -4.19 12.55
CA TYR A 139 -3.16 -3.90 12.10
C TYR A 139 -2.73 -4.72 10.88
N SER A 140 -3.28 -5.92 10.68
CA SER A 140 -3.01 -6.73 9.48
C SER A 140 -3.43 -6.05 8.18
N THR A 141 -4.35 -5.08 8.24
CA THR A 141 -4.87 -4.40 7.05
C THR A 141 -3.97 -3.28 6.54
N VAL A 142 -2.98 -2.85 7.33
CA VAL A 142 -2.16 -1.67 7.05
C VAL A 142 -1.31 -1.85 5.78
N ILE A 143 -0.56 -2.95 5.67
CA ILE A 143 0.22 -3.24 4.45
C ILE A 143 -0.68 -3.37 3.23
N PRO A 144 -1.70 -4.26 3.21
CA PRO A 144 -2.47 -4.48 1.99
C PRO A 144 -3.23 -3.22 1.55
N VAL A 145 -3.75 -2.40 2.47
CA VAL A 145 -4.43 -1.16 2.08
C VAL A 145 -3.48 -0.13 1.47
N VAL A 146 -2.29 0.07 2.07
CA VAL A 146 -1.31 1.00 1.51
C VAL A 146 -0.89 0.54 0.11
N PHE A 147 -0.68 -0.76 -0.10
CA PHE A 147 -0.34 -1.31 -1.42
C PHE A 147 -1.46 -1.11 -2.46
N GLU A 148 -2.71 -1.44 -2.13
CA GLU A 148 -3.85 -1.29 -3.06
C GLU A 148 -4.12 0.16 -3.41
N VAL A 149 -4.12 1.07 -2.43
CA VAL A 149 -4.31 2.49 -2.68
C VAL A 149 -3.14 3.06 -3.50
N SER A 150 -1.91 2.60 -3.25
CA SER A 150 -0.75 2.98 -4.06
C SER A 150 -0.85 2.46 -5.50
N GLU A 151 -1.37 1.25 -5.73
CA GLU A 151 -1.64 0.75 -7.09
C GLU A 151 -2.73 1.59 -7.79
N LEU A 152 -3.78 1.98 -7.06
CA LEU A 152 -4.81 2.90 -7.58
C LEU A 152 -4.21 4.25 -7.95
N VAL A 153 -3.42 4.86 -7.06
CA VAL A 153 -2.72 6.12 -7.33
C VAL A 153 -1.80 5.97 -8.54
N GLY A 154 -1.02 4.88 -8.59
CA GLY A 154 -0.11 4.53 -9.69
C GLY A 154 -0.80 4.35 -11.06
N SER A 155 -2.11 4.13 -11.07
CA SER A 155 -2.92 4.00 -12.30
C SER A 155 -3.31 5.34 -12.94
N PHE A 156 -3.12 6.48 -12.25
CA PHE A 156 -3.45 7.79 -12.80
C PHE A 156 -2.33 8.33 -13.70
N GLY A 157 -2.70 9.02 -14.79
CA GLY A 157 -1.74 9.51 -15.78
C GLY A 157 -0.76 10.56 -15.25
N PHE A 158 -1.10 11.29 -14.18
CA PHE A 158 -0.18 12.27 -13.60
C PHE A 158 1.08 11.62 -13.00
N ILE A 159 1.01 10.35 -12.62
CA ILE A 159 2.16 9.59 -12.10
C ILE A 159 3.24 9.43 -13.16
N GLU A 160 2.90 9.38 -14.46
CA GLU A 160 3.87 9.25 -15.55
C GLU A 160 4.88 10.41 -15.58
N ARG A 161 4.52 11.58 -15.02
CA ARG A 161 5.42 12.75 -14.90
C ARG A 161 6.66 12.45 -14.06
N PHE A 162 6.60 11.44 -13.20
CA PHE A 162 7.68 11.05 -12.29
C PHE A 162 8.53 9.89 -12.83
N ALA A 163 8.29 9.41 -14.06
CA ALA A 163 9.01 8.27 -14.63
C ALA A 163 10.41 8.60 -15.16
N ARG A 164 10.70 9.89 -15.43
CA ARG A 164 11.93 10.36 -16.09
C ARG A 164 12.51 11.60 -15.42
N LEU A 165 12.67 11.53 -14.10
CA LEU A 165 13.35 12.57 -13.34
C LEU A 165 14.85 12.34 -13.28
N ARG A 166 15.59 13.30 -12.74
CA ARG A 166 17.04 13.18 -12.55
C ARG A 166 17.35 11.96 -11.69
N ALA A 167 18.22 11.08 -12.19
CA ALA A 167 18.65 9.90 -11.46
C ALA A 167 19.28 10.27 -10.11
N PHE A 168 18.81 9.63 -9.04
CA PHE A 168 19.40 9.75 -7.71
C PHE A 168 20.33 8.56 -7.45
N VAL A 169 21.62 8.79 -7.64
CA VAL A 169 22.64 7.74 -7.57
C VAL A 169 23.36 7.81 -6.24
N LEU A 170 23.09 6.84 -5.37
CA LEU A 170 23.89 6.58 -4.17
C LEU A 170 24.93 5.50 -4.44
N SER A 171 26.18 5.77 -4.07
CA SER A 171 27.25 4.77 -4.02
C SER A 171 26.95 3.70 -2.96
N LYS A 172 27.59 2.53 -3.07
CA LYS A 172 27.48 1.46 -2.06
C LYS A 172 27.80 1.96 -0.65
N ARG A 173 28.85 2.80 -0.51
CA ARG A 173 29.23 3.41 0.76
C ARG A 173 28.12 4.31 1.31
N GLN A 174 27.54 5.17 0.47
CA GLN A 174 26.44 6.05 0.88
C GLN A 174 25.20 5.24 1.30
N MET A 175 24.84 4.16 0.60
CA MET A 175 23.74 3.28 1.01
C MET A 175 23.97 2.66 2.40
N ILE A 176 25.19 2.18 2.67
CA ILE A 176 25.56 1.65 3.99
C ILE A 176 25.46 2.75 5.05
N PHE A 177 25.98 3.95 4.78
CA PHE A 177 25.87 5.08 5.70
C PHE A 177 24.41 5.49 5.95
N THR A 178 23.54 5.45 4.93
CA THR A 178 22.10 5.70 5.10
C THR A 178 21.45 4.67 6.02
N SER A 179 21.77 3.38 5.86
CA SER A 179 21.27 2.33 6.77
C SER A 179 21.76 2.51 8.21
N ILE A 180 23.05 2.82 8.40
CA ILE A 180 23.61 3.13 9.73
C ILE A 180 22.91 4.35 10.32
N PHE A 181 22.72 5.40 9.53
CA PHE A 181 22.00 6.61 9.94
C PHE A 181 20.56 6.29 10.37
N GLY A 182 19.86 5.40 9.66
CA GLY A 182 18.53 4.94 10.04
C GLY A 182 18.52 4.24 11.41
N VAL A 183 19.47 3.35 11.66
CA VAL A 183 19.62 2.66 12.97
C VAL A 183 19.95 3.66 14.09
N VAL A 184 20.88 4.59 13.85
CA VAL A 184 21.24 5.64 14.81
C VAL A 184 20.06 6.57 15.06
N SER A 185 19.28 6.89 14.03
CA SER A 185 18.07 7.72 14.14
C SER A 185 17.00 7.05 15.01
N LEU A 186 16.77 5.74 14.80
CA LEU A 186 15.87 4.96 15.63
C LEU A 186 16.35 4.94 17.09
N ALA A 187 17.61 4.63 17.34
CA ALA A 187 18.18 4.62 18.69
C ALA A 187 18.11 6.00 19.37
N ALA A 188 18.48 7.07 18.66
CA ALA A 188 18.41 8.44 19.16
C ALA A 188 16.97 8.84 19.51
N MET A 189 15.99 8.46 18.68
CA MET A 189 14.58 8.68 18.97
C MET A 189 14.12 7.97 20.24
N LEU A 190 14.56 6.73 20.48
CA LEU A 190 14.20 6.00 21.70
C LEU A 190 14.85 6.59 22.96
N ILE A 191 16.00 7.26 22.84
CA ILE A 191 16.69 7.93 23.95
C ILE A 191 16.11 9.34 24.21
N TRP A 192 15.75 10.07 23.15
CA TRP A 192 15.20 11.44 23.23
C TRP A 192 13.84 11.57 22.53
N PRO A 193 12.81 10.83 22.99
CA PRO A 193 11.52 10.73 22.29
C PRO A 193 10.83 12.08 22.14
N THR A 194 10.95 12.97 23.14
CA THR A 194 10.26 14.27 23.16
C THR A 194 10.53 15.15 21.94
N TYR A 195 11.73 15.08 21.37
CA TYR A 195 12.12 15.94 20.23
C TYR A 195 12.27 15.16 18.93
N LEU A 196 12.64 13.88 19.02
CA LEU A 196 12.99 13.06 17.88
C LEU A 196 11.86 12.11 17.45
N PHE A 197 10.67 12.19 18.06
CA PHE A 197 9.51 11.39 17.65
C PHE A 197 9.18 11.44 16.14
N PRO A 198 9.44 12.51 15.35
CA PRO A 198 9.16 12.48 13.91
C PRO A 198 10.01 11.44 13.16
N LEU A 199 11.14 11.00 13.72
CA LEU A 199 11.97 9.93 13.14
C LEU A 199 11.27 8.57 13.11
N THR A 200 10.17 8.41 13.87
CA THR A 200 9.30 7.22 13.83
C THR A 200 8.90 6.90 12.39
N TRP A 201 8.62 7.93 11.60
CA TRP A 201 8.07 7.81 10.24
C TRP A 201 9.13 7.78 9.13
N LEU A 202 10.43 7.87 9.48
CA LEU A 202 11.54 7.91 8.51
C LEU A 202 12.59 6.82 8.75
N SER A 203 12.79 6.42 10.01
CA SER A 203 13.88 5.55 10.42
C SER A 203 13.86 4.19 9.72
N LEU A 204 12.68 3.57 9.56
CA LEU A 204 12.56 2.23 8.98
C LEU A 204 12.85 2.28 7.48
N PHE A 205 12.48 3.36 6.79
CA PHE A 205 12.81 3.56 5.38
C PHE A 205 14.33 3.62 5.19
N PHE A 206 15.02 4.44 6.01
CA PHE A 206 16.47 4.56 5.94
C PHE A 206 17.18 3.26 6.30
N ILE A 207 16.63 2.42 7.17
CA ILE A 207 17.18 1.11 7.50
C ILE A 207 16.98 0.15 6.31
N PHE A 208 15.73 -0.11 5.92
CA PHE A 208 15.39 -1.26 5.09
C PHE A 208 15.51 -1.03 3.58
N ASP A 209 15.22 0.17 3.07
CA ASP A 209 15.25 0.39 1.61
C ASP A 209 16.67 0.28 1.02
N PRO A 210 17.73 0.84 1.65
CA PRO A 210 19.09 0.62 1.16
C PRO A 210 19.54 -0.83 1.29
N ILE A 211 19.12 -1.57 2.33
CA ILE A 211 19.40 -3.01 2.46
C ILE A 211 18.74 -3.78 1.31
N ASN A 212 17.48 -3.46 0.97
CA ASN A 212 16.80 -4.05 -0.18
C ASN A 212 17.54 -3.74 -1.48
N SER A 213 17.99 -2.49 -1.67
CA SER A 213 18.78 -2.09 -2.84
C SER A 213 20.10 -2.87 -2.95
N LEU A 214 20.83 -3.02 -1.85
CA LEU A 214 22.11 -3.72 -1.81
C LEU A 214 21.97 -5.25 -2.02
N THR A 215 20.83 -5.82 -1.63
CA THR A 215 20.52 -7.25 -1.79
C THR A 215 19.80 -7.59 -3.10
N GLY A 216 19.59 -6.60 -3.99
CA GLY A 216 18.94 -6.80 -5.28
C GLY A 216 17.42 -7.01 -5.19
N ARG A 217 16.81 -6.71 -4.03
CA ARG A 217 15.36 -6.79 -3.80
C ARG A 217 14.66 -5.52 -4.32
N PRO A 218 13.32 -5.55 -4.48
CA PRO A 218 12.57 -4.34 -4.80
C PRO A 218 12.83 -3.24 -3.77
N SER A 219 13.19 -2.04 -4.26
CA SER A 219 13.58 -0.88 -3.45
C SER A 219 13.23 0.40 -4.19
N ILE A 220 12.81 1.41 -3.45
CA ILE A 220 12.51 2.75 -3.95
C ILE A 220 13.79 3.42 -4.44
N ILE A 221 14.89 3.37 -3.67
CA ILE A 221 16.21 3.91 -4.05
C ILE A 221 16.71 3.28 -5.35
N SER A 222 16.51 1.97 -5.54
CA SER A 222 16.87 1.27 -6.79
C SER A 222 16.13 1.82 -8.02
N GLN A 223 14.90 2.30 -7.85
CA GLN A 223 14.08 2.87 -8.92
C GLN A 223 14.44 4.34 -9.16
N MET A 224 14.64 5.11 -8.09
CA MET A 224 15.14 6.49 -8.17
C MET A 224 16.51 6.58 -8.84
N ARG A 225 17.37 5.55 -8.70
CA ARG A 225 18.64 5.44 -9.43
C ARG A 225 18.46 5.40 -10.95
N LYS A 226 17.32 4.91 -11.43
CA LYS A 226 16.96 4.88 -12.86
C LYS A 226 16.20 6.14 -13.30
N GLY A 227 15.98 7.10 -12.39
CA GLY A 227 15.16 8.28 -12.64
C GLY A 227 13.65 8.04 -12.51
N ASP A 228 13.24 6.86 -12.02
CA ASP A 228 11.82 6.49 -11.87
C ASP A 228 11.36 6.66 -10.42
N TYR A 229 10.59 7.72 -10.17
CA TYR A 229 10.07 8.10 -8.86
C TYR A 229 8.60 7.70 -8.69
N ARG A 230 8.01 6.99 -9.66
CA ARG A 230 6.58 6.64 -9.64
C ARG A 230 6.20 5.85 -8.40
N ILE A 231 7.02 4.88 -7.99
CA ILE A 231 6.77 4.08 -6.77
C ILE A 231 6.80 4.98 -5.53
N ALA A 232 7.83 5.83 -5.40
CA ALA A 232 7.93 6.73 -4.25
C ALA A 232 6.69 7.64 -4.12
N VAL A 233 6.29 8.28 -5.21
CA VAL A 233 5.13 9.19 -5.21
C VAL A 233 3.83 8.43 -5.01
N ALA A 234 3.66 7.27 -5.66
CA ALA A 234 2.46 6.46 -5.51
C ALA A 234 2.27 5.98 -4.06
N PHE A 235 3.34 5.55 -3.40
CA PHE A 235 3.30 5.13 -1.99
C PHE A 235 3.09 6.28 -1.02
N ALA A 236 3.77 7.42 -1.24
CA ALA A 236 3.58 8.59 -0.39
C ALA A 236 2.13 9.11 -0.46
N LEU A 237 1.58 9.26 -1.67
CA LEU A 237 0.20 9.70 -1.86
C LEU A 237 -0.81 8.61 -1.46
N GLY A 238 -0.49 7.34 -1.68
CA GLY A 238 -1.34 6.22 -1.28
C GLY A 238 -1.51 6.16 0.23
N ALA A 239 -0.41 6.26 0.97
CA ALA A 239 -0.44 6.35 2.43
C ALA A 239 -1.11 7.64 2.94
N LEU A 240 -0.96 8.78 2.26
CA LEU A 240 -1.69 10.00 2.61
C LEU A 240 -3.21 9.83 2.48
N VAL A 241 -3.67 9.14 1.43
CA VAL A 241 -5.09 8.80 1.27
C VAL A 241 -5.53 7.84 2.38
N CYS A 242 -4.74 6.81 2.71
CA CYS A 242 -5.03 5.95 3.85
C CYS A 242 -5.11 6.76 5.16
N GLY A 243 -4.18 7.69 5.37
CA GLY A 243 -4.19 8.67 6.47
C GLY A 243 -5.49 9.40 6.60
N PHE A 244 -5.99 9.97 5.50
CA PHE A 244 -7.30 10.63 5.50
C PHE A 244 -8.44 9.72 5.98
N PHE A 245 -8.49 8.47 5.52
CA PHE A 245 -9.53 7.52 5.94
C PHE A 245 -9.34 6.98 7.36
N TRP A 246 -8.09 6.80 7.81
CA TRP A 246 -7.76 6.52 9.21
C TRP A 246 -8.36 7.59 10.11
N GLU A 247 -8.07 8.87 9.84
CA GLU A 247 -8.59 9.96 10.67
C GLU A 247 -10.11 10.13 10.58
N MET A 248 -10.67 9.96 9.38
CA MET A 248 -12.12 10.09 9.16
C MET A 248 -12.91 9.03 9.94
N TRP A 249 -12.44 7.78 9.95
CA TRP A 249 -13.12 6.71 10.69
C TRP A 249 -12.81 6.73 12.18
N ASN A 250 -11.64 7.22 12.58
CA ASN A 250 -11.24 7.36 13.97
C ASN A 250 -12.12 8.38 14.72
N ARG A 251 -12.44 9.52 14.10
CA ARG A 251 -13.18 10.63 14.73
C ARG A 251 -14.44 10.23 15.50
N ASP A 252 -15.28 9.40 14.90
CA ASP A 252 -16.58 9.03 15.47
C ASP A 252 -16.57 7.62 16.08
N ALA A 253 -15.41 6.94 16.13
CA ALA A 253 -15.32 5.58 16.62
C ALA A 253 -15.44 5.52 18.16
N SER A 254 -16.15 4.51 18.67
CA SER A 254 -16.24 4.25 20.11
C SER A 254 -14.90 3.83 20.72
N VAL A 255 -14.01 3.24 19.91
CA VAL A 255 -12.61 2.97 20.26
C VAL A 255 -11.76 3.75 19.25
N ALA A 256 -11.11 4.81 19.73
CA ALA A 256 -10.37 5.75 18.91
C ALA A 256 -8.95 5.93 19.44
N TRP A 257 -8.07 6.55 18.66
CA TRP A 257 -6.76 7.01 19.11
C TRP A 257 -6.67 8.53 19.04
N GLU A 258 -6.15 9.16 20.08
CA GLU A 258 -5.92 10.59 20.13
C GLU A 258 -4.41 10.88 20.06
N TYR A 259 -4.03 11.88 19.28
CA TYR A 259 -2.63 12.27 19.12
C TYR A 259 -2.19 13.30 20.15
N ASN A 260 -0.99 13.11 20.70
CA ASN A 260 -0.32 14.08 21.55
C ASN A 260 0.94 14.61 20.83
N ILE A 261 0.75 15.56 19.90
CA ILE A 261 1.85 16.08 19.05
C ILE A 261 2.44 17.40 19.62
N GLY A 262 2.21 17.69 20.89
CA GLY A 262 2.75 18.87 21.58
C GLY A 262 2.57 20.17 20.79
N TYR A 263 3.69 20.80 20.42
CA TYR A 263 3.72 22.11 19.75
C TYR A 263 3.14 22.15 18.32
N LEU A 264 2.87 21.00 17.71
CA LEU A 264 2.36 20.91 16.33
C LEU A 264 0.83 20.72 16.28
N ASP A 265 0.15 20.87 17.41
CA ASP A 265 -1.29 20.67 17.54
C ASP A 265 -2.12 21.89 17.07
N PHE A 266 -2.13 22.12 15.76
CA PHE A 266 -2.99 23.16 15.15
C PHE A 266 -3.60 22.69 13.82
N ALA A 267 -4.71 23.33 13.43
CA ALA A 267 -5.43 23.07 12.18
C ALA A 267 -5.76 21.58 11.96
N ARG A 268 -6.44 20.96 12.94
CA ARG A 268 -6.84 19.55 12.85
C ARG A 268 -7.81 19.32 11.69
N ILE A 269 -7.55 18.27 10.91
CA ILE A 269 -8.50 17.68 9.97
C ILE A 269 -8.88 16.34 10.57
N PHE A 270 -10.14 16.19 11.00
CA PHE A 270 -10.56 15.11 11.90
C PHE A 270 -9.70 15.08 13.18
N GLU A 271 -9.09 13.93 13.53
CA GLU A 271 -8.31 13.78 14.77
C GLU A 271 -6.84 14.22 14.65
N MET A 272 -6.31 14.36 13.43
CA MET A 272 -4.90 14.67 13.23
C MET A 272 -4.65 16.15 12.88
N PRO A 273 -3.66 16.80 13.52
CA PRO A 273 -3.15 18.09 13.09
C PRO A 273 -2.65 18.05 11.64
N LEU A 274 -2.79 19.15 10.90
CA LEU A 274 -2.39 19.21 9.48
C LEU A 274 -0.93 18.77 9.25
N LEU A 275 -0.01 19.13 10.14
CA LEU A 275 1.39 18.73 10.05
C LEU A 275 1.60 17.23 10.30
N GLY A 276 0.73 16.60 11.08
CA GLY A 276 0.74 15.16 11.31
C GLY A 276 0.57 14.38 10.00
N TYR A 277 -0.24 14.88 9.06
CA TYR A 277 -0.41 14.24 7.76
C TYR A 277 0.88 14.14 6.94
N GLY A 278 1.87 15.00 7.24
CA GLY A 278 3.20 14.92 6.66
C GLY A 278 3.92 13.60 6.98
N GLY A 279 3.59 12.94 8.11
CA GLY A 279 4.11 11.64 8.50
C GLY A 279 3.60 10.48 7.63
N TYR A 280 2.41 10.60 7.03
CA TYR A 280 1.89 9.57 6.13
C TYR A 280 2.70 9.44 4.83
N LEU A 281 3.30 10.53 4.36
CA LEU A 281 4.12 10.52 3.14
C LEU A 281 5.32 9.57 3.25
N PRO A 282 6.23 9.70 4.24
CA PRO A 282 7.32 8.75 4.39
C PRO A 282 6.85 7.40 4.94
N PHE A 283 5.76 7.33 5.72
CA PHE A 283 5.19 6.07 6.18
C PHE A 283 4.83 5.12 5.02
N GLY A 284 4.31 5.63 3.90
CA GLY A 284 4.09 4.82 2.71
C GLY A 284 5.39 4.20 2.16
N LEU A 285 6.49 4.95 2.19
CA LEU A 285 7.81 4.47 1.77
C LEU A 285 8.36 3.42 2.75
N GLU A 286 8.17 3.63 4.05
CA GLU A 286 8.54 2.66 5.09
C GLU A 286 7.79 1.34 4.91
N THR A 287 6.49 1.41 4.67
CA THR A 287 5.62 0.24 4.44
C THR A 287 6.14 -0.60 3.27
N TYR A 288 6.50 0.05 2.15
CA TYR A 288 7.11 -0.62 1.01
C TYR A 288 8.44 -1.28 1.36
N ALA A 289 9.34 -0.55 2.02
CA ALA A 289 10.67 -1.02 2.36
C ALA A 289 10.64 -2.21 3.34
N VAL A 290 9.86 -2.11 4.41
CA VAL A 290 9.69 -3.17 5.42
C VAL A 290 9.09 -4.42 4.78
N PHE A 291 8.00 -4.26 4.02
CA PHE A 291 7.34 -5.40 3.39
C PHE A 291 8.30 -6.16 2.46
N HIS A 292 9.03 -5.45 1.58
CA HIS A 292 9.98 -6.10 0.67
C HIS A 292 11.21 -6.69 1.37
N PHE A 293 11.61 -6.12 2.50
CA PHE A 293 12.65 -6.70 3.34
C PHE A 293 12.19 -8.05 3.91
N VAL A 294 11.02 -8.08 4.57
CA VAL A 294 10.45 -9.30 5.17
C VAL A 294 10.16 -10.35 4.11
N ALA A 295 9.45 -9.99 3.03
CA ALA A 295 9.18 -10.88 1.92
C ALA A 295 10.48 -11.42 1.29
N GLY A 296 11.54 -10.62 1.23
CA GLY A 296 12.85 -11.04 0.74
C GLY A 296 13.59 -12.01 1.68
N VAL A 297 13.42 -11.88 2.99
CA VAL A 297 13.94 -12.83 3.98
C VAL A 297 13.20 -14.18 3.90
N LEU A 298 11.89 -14.14 3.64
CA LEU A 298 11.03 -15.32 3.49
C LEU A 298 11.13 -15.99 2.10
N GLY A 299 11.93 -15.44 1.18
CA GLY A 299 12.12 -16.01 -0.16
C GLY A 299 11.03 -15.67 -1.18
N TRP A 300 10.17 -14.70 -0.91
CA TRP A 300 9.01 -14.31 -1.75
C TRP A 300 9.24 -13.06 -2.62
N SER A 301 10.49 -12.61 -2.77
CA SER A 301 10.82 -11.30 -3.36
C SER A 301 10.43 -11.12 -4.84
N SER A 302 10.28 -12.19 -5.62
CA SER A 302 10.04 -12.10 -7.07
C SER A 302 8.60 -11.80 -7.46
N GLU A 303 7.63 -12.13 -6.59
CA GLU A 303 6.22 -12.09 -6.96
C GLU A 303 5.55 -10.73 -6.62
N ALA A 304 6.13 -9.93 -5.73
CA ALA A 304 5.46 -8.78 -5.10
C ALA A 304 5.55 -7.47 -5.89
N LYS A 305 5.32 -7.51 -7.20
CA LYS A 305 5.35 -6.29 -8.03
C LYS A 305 3.96 -5.63 -8.09
N ILE A 306 3.94 -4.33 -7.82
CA ILE A 306 2.77 -3.47 -8.11
C ILE A 306 2.81 -3.08 -9.59
N SER A 307 1.65 -3.10 -10.24
CA SER A 307 1.52 -2.63 -11.62
C SER A 307 1.42 -1.12 -11.64
N LEU A 308 2.44 -0.46 -12.18
CA LEU A 308 2.37 0.97 -12.49
C LEU A 308 1.93 1.21 -13.93
N ARG A 309 1.22 2.32 -14.16
CA ARG A 309 0.84 2.73 -15.51
C ARG A 309 2.09 2.93 -16.38
N GLY A 310 2.10 2.30 -17.55
CA GLY A 310 3.19 2.38 -18.52
C GLY A 310 4.23 1.26 -18.42
N GLU A 311 4.12 0.34 -17.46
CA GLU A 311 4.93 -0.89 -17.49
C GLU A 311 4.36 -1.90 -18.51
N PRO A 312 5.22 -2.60 -19.28
CA PRO A 312 4.75 -3.67 -20.15
C PRO A 312 4.02 -4.71 -19.30
N ARG A 313 2.79 -5.06 -19.70
CA ARG A 313 2.00 -6.08 -19.01
C ARG A 313 2.83 -7.35 -18.92
N VAL A 314 3.23 -7.72 -17.70
CA VAL A 314 3.91 -8.99 -17.45
C VAL A 314 2.94 -10.08 -17.88
N SER A 315 3.23 -10.77 -18.99
CA SER A 315 2.55 -12.01 -19.28
C SER A 315 3.02 -13.00 -18.23
N SER A 316 2.14 -13.38 -17.32
CA SER A 316 2.32 -14.61 -16.56
C SER A 316 2.50 -15.74 -17.56
N ALA A 317 3.69 -16.33 -17.57
CA ALA A 317 3.91 -17.65 -18.15
C ALA A 317 3.16 -18.69 -17.31
#